data_AF-W5XY40-F1
#
_entry.id   AF-W5XY40-F1
#
_cell.length_a   1.000
_cell.length_b   1.000
_cell.length_c   1.000
_cell.angle_alpha   90.00
_cell.angle_beta   90.00
_cell.angle_gamma   90.00
#
_symmetry.space_group_name_H-M   'P 1'
#
loop_
_entity.id
_entity.type
_entity.pdbx_description
1 polymer ?
#
loop_
_entity_poly.entity_id
_entity_poly.type
_entity_poly.pdbx_seq_one_letter_code
_entity_poly.pdbx_strand_id
1 'polypeptide(L)'
;MSTKKNKTDKFEEFRSRAMKIAEKSGQKSKSTVTDEPFILGEEYGFEPPIEIDKPVYTDRLALMQATQRQDVVSCLKIFFKADFPRFLSVMNTTGDDAELITLGISQAIFEHFYGIDVDQFDGGFPMLSI
;
A
#
# COMPACT_ATOMS: atom_id res chain seq x y z
N MET A 1 -32.57 30.16 -1.40
CA MET A 1 -31.21 30.76 -1.49
C MET A 1 -30.53 30.55 -0.15
N SER A 2 -29.37 29.91 0.04
CA SER A 2 -28.40 29.28 -0.84
C SER A 2 -27.73 28.14 -0.07
N THR A 3 -27.61 26.98 -0.69
CA THR A 3 -26.85 25.82 -0.24
C THR A 3 -25.35 26.11 -0.38
N LYS A 4 -24.66 26.41 0.73
CA LYS A 4 -23.19 26.28 0.78
C LYS A 4 -22.85 24.88 1.28
N LYS A 5 -22.63 23.97 0.32
CA LYS A 5 -21.95 22.69 0.55
C LYS A 5 -20.58 23.00 1.16
N ASN A 6 -20.40 22.74 2.45
CA ASN A 6 -19.08 22.52 3.02
C ASN A 6 -18.52 21.25 2.37
N LYS A 7 -17.84 21.41 1.23
CA LYS A 7 -16.84 20.45 0.75
C LYS A 7 -15.65 20.59 1.70
N THR A 8 -15.78 20.05 2.90
CA THR A 8 -14.60 19.72 3.69
C THR A 8 -13.85 18.69 2.87
N ASP A 9 -12.60 18.98 2.59
CA ASP A 9 -11.78 18.27 1.61
C ASP A 9 -11.57 16.83 2.07
N LYS A 10 -12.21 15.88 1.41
CA LYS A 10 -12.11 14.44 1.75
C LYS A 10 -10.67 13.96 1.75
N PHE A 11 -9.79 14.68 1.05
CA PHE A 11 -8.34 14.46 1.04
C PHE A 11 -7.66 14.89 2.36
N GLU A 12 -8.08 15.99 2.99
CA GLU A 12 -7.57 16.40 4.30
C GLU A 12 -8.03 15.43 5.41
N GLU A 13 -9.26 14.91 5.32
CA GLU A 13 -9.74 13.87 6.24
C GLU A 13 -8.98 12.55 6.08
N PHE A 14 -8.62 12.20 4.84
CA PHE A 14 -7.78 11.04 4.54
C PHE A 14 -6.34 11.22 5.04
N ARG A 15 -5.71 12.37 4.77
CA ARG A 15 -4.38 12.72 5.29
C ARG A 15 -4.36 12.71 6.82
N SER A 16 -5.40 13.25 7.47
CA SER A 16 -5.53 13.23 8.93
C SER A 16 -5.72 11.80 9.47
N ARG A 17 -6.41 10.92 8.74
CA ARG A 17 -6.51 9.49 9.08
C ARG A 17 -5.19 8.75 8.90
N ALA A 18 -4.48 8.98 7.80
CA ALA A 18 -3.16 8.40 7.55
C ALA A 18 -2.15 8.85 8.62
N MET A 19 -2.17 10.13 9.02
CA MET A 19 -1.34 10.63 10.12
C MET A 19 -1.78 10.07 11.48
N LYS A 20 -3.08 9.86 11.73
CA LYS A 20 -3.56 9.20 12.97
C LYS A 20 -3.24 7.72 13.04
N ILE A 21 -3.10 7.05 11.90
CA ILE A 21 -2.61 5.67 11.82
C ILE A 21 -1.10 5.66 12.15
N ALA A 22 -0.34 6.63 11.64
CA ALA A 22 1.06 6.86 12.00
C ALA A 22 1.27 7.34 13.46
N GLU A 23 0.29 7.99 14.10
CA GLU A 23 0.35 8.33 15.54
C GLU A 23 -0.09 7.17 16.44
N LYS A 24 -0.89 6.24 15.92
CA LYS A 24 -1.33 5.02 16.64
C LYS A 24 -0.30 3.90 16.64
N SER A 25 0.77 3.98 15.83
CA SER A 25 1.88 3.01 15.84
C SER A 25 2.69 3.01 17.15
N GLY A 26 2.40 3.93 18.08
CA GLY A 26 2.84 3.81 19.49
C GLY A 26 2.16 2.70 20.30
N GLN A 27 1.08 2.10 19.79
CA GLN A 27 0.39 0.96 20.43
C GLN A 27 0.51 -0.28 19.55
N LYS A 28 1.54 -1.09 19.84
CA LYS A 28 1.73 -2.51 19.46
C LYS A 28 0.43 -3.20 19.04
N SER A 29 0.06 -3.06 17.78
CA SER A 29 -1.07 -3.75 17.19
C SER A 29 -0.55 -5.14 16.84
N LYS A 30 -1.16 -6.16 17.43
CA LYS A 30 -0.81 -7.56 17.13
C LYS A 30 -1.05 -7.77 15.65
N SER A 31 0.02 -7.83 14.87
CA SER A 31 -0.08 -8.02 13.43
C SER A 31 -0.80 -9.34 13.17
N THR A 32 -1.96 -9.23 12.53
CA THR A 32 -2.81 -10.39 12.26
C THR A 32 -2.51 -10.77 10.82
N VAL A 33 -1.50 -11.61 10.62
CA VAL A 33 -1.17 -12.19 9.32
C VAL A 33 -2.42 -12.89 8.79
N THR A 34 -3.00 -12.34 7.72
CA THR A 34 -4.21 -12.88 7.09
C THR A 34 -3.91 -13.53 5.74
N ASP A 35 -4.80 -14.41 5.30
CA ASP A 35 -4.82 -15.00 3.96
C ASP A 35 -5.89 -14.35 3.07
N GLU A 36 -6.66 -13.40 3.60
CA GLU A 36 -7.65 -12.64 2.84
C GLU A 36 -6.97 -11.71 1.82
N PRO A 37 -7.53 -11.54 0.60
CA PRO A 37 -6.99 -10.61 -0.38
C PRO A 37 -6.91 -9.18 0.15
N PHE A 38 -5.88 -8.45 -0.27
CA PHE A 38 -5.78 -7.01 -0.04
C PHE A 38 -6.52 -6.29 -1.17
N ILE A 39 -7.54 -5.51 -0.81
CA ILE A 39 -8.41 -4.86 -1.78
C ILE A 39 -8.01 -3.39 -1.93
N LEU A 40 -7.69 -2.99 -3.15
CA LEU A 40 -7.57 -1.59 -3.56
C LEU A 40 -8.85 -1.18 -4.27
N GLY A 41 -9.74 -0.53 -3.54
CA GLY A 41 -11.05 -0.13 -4.01
C GLY A 41 -11.14 1.26 -4.66
N GLU A 42 -12.37 1.74 -4.79
CA GLU A 42 -12.72 3.06 -5.34
C GLU A 42 -12.00 4.18 -4.57
N GLU A 43 -11.77 4.00 -3.27
CA GLU A 43 -11.06 4.96 -2.42
C GLU A 43 -9.60 5.23 -2.84
N TYR A 44 -9.02 4.33 -3.64
CA TYR A 44 -7.68 4.48 -4.23
C TYR A 44 -7.73 4.80 -5.74
N GLY A 45 -8.92 5.06 -6.31
CA GLY A 45 -9.12 5.35 -7.73
C GLY A 45 -9.18 4.09 -8.61
N PHE A 46 -9.40 2.91 -8.03
CA PHE A 46 -9.52 1.65 -8.77
C PHE A 46 -10.99 1.23 -8.88
N GLU A 47 -11.56 1.42 -10.07
CA GLU A 47 -12.87 0.86 -10.45
C GLU A 47 -12.74 0.14 -11.80
N PRO A 48 -12.88 -1.22 -11.86
CA PRO A 48 -13.15 -2.13 -10.75
C PRO A 48 -12.00 -2.17 -9.71
N PRO A 49 -12.23 -2.70 -8.49
CA PRO A 49 -11.17 -2.86 -7.49
C PRO A 49 -10.05 -3.77 -7.99
N ILE A 50 -8.82 -3.56 -7.51
CA ILE A 50 -7.73 -4.52 -7.66
C ILE A 50 -7.72 -5.39 -6.40
N GLU A 51 -7.83 -6.71 -6.59
CA GLU A 51 -7.69 -7.69 -5.52
C GLU A 51 -6.28 -8.28 -5.60
N ILE A 52 -5.49 -8.06 -4.56
CA ILE A 52 -4.15 -8.62 -4.46
C ILE A 52 -4.25 -9.84 -3.56
N ASP A 53 -4.02 -11.02 -4.13
CA ASP A 53 -3.95 -12.25 -3.35
C ASP A 53 -2.63 -12.36 -2.59
N LYS A 54 -2.64 -13.12 -1.50
CA LYS A 54 -1.42 -13.47 -0.79
C LYS A 54 -0.42 -14.15 -1.74
N PRO A 55 0.83 -13.67 -1.81
CA PRO A 55 1.84 -14.28 -2.69
C PRO A 55 2.05 -15.77 -2.39
N VAL A 56 2.02 -16.59 -3.45
CA VAL A 56 2.33 -18.03 -3.35
C VAL A 56 3.83 -18.26 -3.17
N TYR A 57 4.28 -19.50 -2.95
CA TYR A 57 5.69 -19.80 -2.66
C TYR A 57 6.69 -19.20 -3.68
N THR A 58 6.40 -19.34 -4.97
CA THR A 58 7.25 -18.79 -6.04
C THR A 58 7.29 -17.27 -6.02
N ASP A 59 6.15 -16.64 -5.77
CA ASP A 59 6.03 -15.18 -5.65
C ASP A 59 6.83 -14.68 -4.44
N ARG A 60 6.79 -15.41 -3.32
CA ARG A 60 7.57 -15.10 -2.11
C ARG A 60 9.07 -15.17 -2.34
N LEU A 61 9.56 -16.19 -3.05
CA LEU A 61 10.98 -16.28 -3.41
C LEU A 61 11.41 -15.10 -4.29
N ALA A 62 10.58 -14.71 -5.25
CA ALA A 62 10.84 -13.56 -6.11
C ALA A 62 10.80 -12.24 -5.31
N LEU A 63 9.85 -12.10 -4.38
CA LEU A 63 9.73 -10.95 -3.48
C LEU A 63 10.99 -10.81 -2.62
N MET A 64 11.50 -11.89 -2.02
CA MET A 64 12.73 -11.85 -1.23
C MET A 64 13.93 -11.34 -2.04
N GLN A 65 14.08 -11.77 -3.28
CA GLN A 65 15.16 -11.30 -4.15
C GLN A 65 14.99 -9.84 -4.54
N ALA A 66 13.75 -9.43 -4.83
CA ALA A 66 13.43 -8.05 -5.19
C ALA A 66 13.62 -7.10 -3.99
N THR A 67 13.19 -7.48 -2.79
CA THR A 67 13.37 -6.69 -1.57
C THR A 67 14.86 -6.53 -1.24
N GLN A 68 15.66 -7.61 -1.33
CA GLN A 68 17.11 -7.54 -1.12
C GLN A 68 17.84 -6.58 -2.07
N ARG A 69 17.31 -6.43 -3.29
CA ARG A 69 17.84 -5.50 -4.31
C ARG A 69 17.25 -4.11 -4.20
N GLN A 70 16.35 -3.86 -3.24
CA GLN A 70 15.56 -2.63 -3.12
C GLN A 70 14.80 -2.31 -4.41
N ASP A 71 14.39 -3.34 -5.15
CA ASP A 71 13.67 -3.21 -6.42
C ASP A 71 12.16 -3.17 -6.17
N VAL A 72 11.69 -1.97 -5.83
CA VAL A 72 10.28 -1.66 -5.57
C VAL A 72 9.39 -2.02 -6.75
N VAL A 73 9.87 -1.76 -7.97
CA VAL A 73 9.11 -2.01 -9.20
C VAL A 73 8.87 -3.50 -9.38
N SER A 74 9.89 -4.34 -9.15
CA SER A 74 9.71 -5.79 -9.20
C SER A 74 8.78 -6.30 -8.10
N CYS A 75 8.84 -5.73 -6.90
CA CYS A 75 7.91 -6.09 -5.82
C CYS A 75 6.45 -5.80 -6.22
N LEU A 76 6.18 -4.60 -6.75
CA LEU A 76 4.85 -4.22 -7.22
C LEU A 76 4.38 -5.11 -8.37
N LYS A 77 5.25 -5.47 -9.32
CA LYS A 77 4.89 -6.43 -10.38
C LYS A 77 4.45 -7.79 -9.82
N ILE A 78 5.08 -8.25 -8.74
CA ILE A 78 4.74 -9.54 -8.11
C ILE A 78 3.39 -9.46 -7.40
N PHE A 79 3.11 -8.36 -6.69
CA PHE A 79 1.82 -8.17 -6.03
C PHE A 79 0.67 -7.96 -7.02
N PHE A 80 0.83 -7.02 -7.95
CA PHE A 80 -0.25 -6.59 -8.84
C PHE A 80 -0.43 -7.48 -10.07
N LYS A 81 0.57 -8.28 -10.45
CA LYS A 81 0.48 -9.25 -11.56
C LYS A 81 -0.07 -8.59 -12.83
N ALA A 82 -1.21 -9.06 -13.33
CA ALA A 82 -1.86 -8.55 -14.53
C ALA A 82 -2.40 -7.12 -14.38
N ASP A 83 -2.66 -6.67 -13.14
CA ASP A 83 -3.17 -5.34 -12.83
C ASP A 83 -2.06 -4.29 -12.68
N PHE A 84 -0.78 -4.67 -12.78
CA PHE A 84 0.34 -3.75 -12.67
C PHE A 84 0.26 -2.57 -13.68
N PRO A 85 -0.13 -2.76 -14.95
CA PRO A 85 -0.33 -1.63 -15.87
C PRO A 85 -1.47 -0.69 -15.43
N ARG A 86 -2.52 -1.23 -14.81
CA ARG A 86 -3.66 -0.44 -14.30
C ARG A 86 -3.22 0.41 -13.12
N PHE A 87 -2.45 -0.17 -12.20
CA PHE A 87 -1.79 0.54 -11.12
C PHE A 87 -0.92 1.71 -11.64
N LEU A 88 -0.03 1.44 -12.60
CA LEU A 88 0.82 2.47 -13.20
C LEU A 88 0.01 3.59 -13.88
N SER A 89 -1.09 3.24 -14.55
CA SER A 89 -1.96 4.23 -15.18
C SER A 89 -2.56 5.19 -14.15
N VAL A 90 -2.97 4.69 -12.99
CA VAL A 90 -3.50 5.55 -11.91
C VAL A 90 -2.38 6.44 -11.36
N MET A 91 -1.22 5.86 -11.02
CA MET A 91 -0.08 6.63 -10.47
C MET A 91 0.40 7.74 -11.42
N ASN A 92 0.42 7.49 -12.73
CA ASN A 92 0.78 8.51 -13.73
C ASN A 92 -0.19 9.71 -13.77
N THR A 93 -1.41 9.55 -13.26
CA THR A 93 -2.41 10.65 -13.18
C THR A 93 -2.38 11.37 -11.83
N THR A 94 -1.65 10.84 -10.84
CA THR A 94 -1.61 11.35 -9.47
C THR A 94 -0.64 12.52 -9.29
N GLY A 95 0.33 12.71 -10.21
CA GLY A 95 1.29 13.81 -10.14
C GLY A 95 2.40 13.58 -9.11
N ASP A 96 2.87 14.64 -8.46
CA ASP A 96 4.07 14.63 -7.60
C ASP A 96 3.94 13.72 -6.36
N ASP A 97 2.71 13.37 -5.95
CA ASP A 97 2.44 12.49 -4.80
C ASP A 97 2.51 10.98 -5.14
N ALA A 98 2.68 10.62 -6.42
CA ALA A 98 2.62 9.23 -6.88
C ALA A 98 3.63 8.31 -6.19
N GLU A 99 4.84 8.82 -5.91
CA GLU A 99 5.90 8.06 -5.24
C GLU A 99 5.54 7.75 -3.78
N LEU A 100 5.02 8.74 -3.05
CA LEU A 100 4.59 8.59 -1.66
C LEU A 100 3.40 7.63 -1.54
N ILE A 101 2.43 7.74 -2.46
CA ILE A 101 1.26 6.85 -2.51
C ILE A 101 1.69 5.42 -2.85
N THR A 102 2.60 5.25 -3.81
CA THR A 102 3.16 3.94 -4.16
C THR A 102 3.85 3.29 -2.96
N LEU A 103 4.65 4.07 -2.21
CA LEU A 103 5.31 3.60 -1.00
C LEU A 103 4.27 3.17 0.06
N GLY A 104 3.26 4.01 0.33
CA GLY A 104 2.22 3.71 1.31
C GLY A 104 1.40 2.45 0.95
N ILE A 105 1.04 2.28 -0.32
CA ILE A 105 0.34 1.07 -0.80
C ILE A 105 1.24 -0.16 -0.63
N SER A 106 2.52 -0.06 -0.99
CA SER A 106 3.44 -1.17 -0.82
C SER A 106 3.56 -1.59 0.65
N GLN A 107 3.71 -0.62 1.57
CA GLN A 107 3.78 -0.85 3.00
C GLN A 107 2.50 -1.52 3.54
N ALA A 108 1.32 -1.04 3.13
CA ALA A 108 0.04 -1.62 3.54
C ALA A 108 -0.11 -3.07 3.08
N ILE A 109 0.31 -3.40 1.85
CA ILE A 109 0.31 -4.78 1.34
C ILE A 109 1.22 -5.67 2.18
N PHE A 110 2.42 -5.19 2.51
CA PHE A 110 3.36 -5.95 3.34
C PHE A 110 2.84 -6.15 4.77
N GLU A 111 2.26 -5.12 5.38
CA GLU A 111 1.65 -5.20 6.71
C GLU A 111 0.49 -6.20 6.72
N HIS A 112 -0.38 -6.16 5.71
CA HIS A 112 -1.53 -7.06 5.58
C HIS A 112 -1.13 -8.54 5.50
N PHE A 113 -0.13 -8.88 4.68
CA PHE A 113 0.24 -10.29 4.45
C PHE A 113 1.34 -10.84 5.35
N TYR A 114 2.21 -9.98 5.89
CA TYR A 114 3.42 -10.40 6.61
C TYR A 114 3.54 -9.79 8.00
N GLY A 115 2.66 -8.85 8.35
CA GLY A 115 2.52 -8.38 9.72
C GLY A 115 3.74 -7.66 10.27
N ILE A 116 4.42 -6.88 9.45
CA ILE A 116 5.68 -6.22 9.78
C ILE A 116 5.41 -4.86 10.46
N ASP A 117 6.05 -4.60 11.62
CA ASP A 117 6.30 -3.24 12.11
C ASP A 117 7.37 -2.61 11.18
N VAL A 118 6.94 -1.96 10.09
CA VAL A 118 7.85 -1.37 9.10
C VAL A 118 8.63 -0.16 9.67
N ASP A 119 8.24 0.31 10.87
CA ASP A 119 8.89 1.39 11.62
C ASP A 119 10.34 1.09 12.06
N GLN A 120 10.88 -0.12 11.85
CA GLN A 120 12.31 -0.40 12.07
C GLN A 120 13.22 -0.13 10.86
N PHE A 121 12.67 0.26 9.70
CA PHE A 121 13.47 0.66 8.54
C PHE A 121 13.44 2.18 8.36
N ASP A 122 14.46 2.83 8.91
CA ASP A 122 14.80 4.24 8.76
C ASP A 122 14.87 4.63 7.27
N GLY A 123 13.72 5.02 6.68
CA GLY A 123 13.58 5.45 5.28
C GLY A 123 13.68 4.37 4.20
N GLY A 124 13.56 3.08 4.53
CA GLY A 124 13.84 1.96 3.61
C GLY A 124 12.63 1.08 3.26
N PHE A 125 12.63 0.54 2.04
CA PHE A 125 11.64 -0.46 1.57
C PHE A 125 11.64 -1.71 2.48
N PRO A 126 10.46 -2.30 2.80
CA PRO A 126 10.36 -3.43 3.71
C PRO A 126 11.16 -4.64 3.23
N MET A 127 11.97 -5.20 4.12
CA MET A 127 12.75 -6.42 3.89
C MET A 127 12.05 -7.62 4.52
N LEU A 128 11.78 -8.65 3.72
CA LEU A 128 11.25 -9.92 4.23
C LEU A 128 12.37 -10.72 4.92
N SER A 129 12.28 -10.87 6.24
CA SER A 129 13.04 -11.88 7.00
C SER A 129 12.19 -13.14 7.15
N ILE A 130 12.36 -14.09 6.23
CA ILE A 130 11.82 -15.46 6.37
C ILE A 130 12.96 -16.37 6.84
#